data_AF-A0A0L7QRY5-F1
#
_entry.id   AF-A0A0L7QRY5-F1
#
_cell.length_a   1.000
_cell.length_b   1.000
_cell.length_c   1.000
_cell.angle_alpha   90.00
_cell.angle_beta   90.00
_cell.angle_gamma   90.00
#
_symmetry.space_group_name_H-M   'P 1'
#
loop_
_entity.id
_entity.type
_entity.pdbx_description
1 polymer ?
#
loop_
_entity_poly.entity_id
_entity_poly.type
_entity_poly.pdbx_seq_one_letter_code
_entity_poly.pdbx_strand_id
1 'polypeptide(L)'
;DIFQFDINNSIKYKYCRFSVNLLSKASGNIALHFNVRLDRGYVVRNTKFKGCWEEEETCSPAGHTAFRRNSYTHILIFCTANEFQVRTKNYSSLL
;
A
#
# COMPACT_ATOMS: atom_id res chain seq x y z
N ASP A 1 16.03 -1.00 5.97
CA ASP A 1 15.54 -2.26 5.33
C ASP A 1 14.78 -1.97 4.04
N ILE A 2 14.75 -2.94 3.12
CA ILE A 2 13.97 -2.87 1.88
C ILE A 2 12.97 -4.03 1.87
N PHE A 3 11.70 -3.73 1.62
CA PHE A 3 10.64 -4.72 1.42
C PHE A 3 10.10 -4.62 0.00
N GLN A 4 9.97 -5.76 -0.66
CA GLN A 4 9.53 -5.87 -2.04
C GLN A 4 8.27 -6.74 -2.13
N PHE A 5 7.25 -6.25 -2.84
CA PHE A 5 5.98 -6.94 -3.02
C PHE A 5 5.54 -6.90 -4.49
N ASP A 6 5.23 -8.06 -5.04
CA ASP A 6 4.56 -8.20 -6.33
C ASP A 6 3.08 -8.52 -6.12
N ILE A 7 2.21 -7.58 -6.47
CA ILE A 7 0.77 -7.68 -6.29
C ILE A 7 0.10 -7.95 -7.63
N ASN A 8 -0.54 -9.11 -7.74
CA ASN A 8 -1.47 -9.39 -8.84
C ASN A 8 -2.81 -8.70 -8.56
N ASN A 9 -3.15 -7.66 -9.34
CA ASN A 9 -4.40 -6.93 -9.20
C ASN A 9 -5.56 -7.58 -9.96
N SER A 10 -5.62 -8.91 -10.07
CA SER A 10 -6.78 -9.68 -10.57
C SER A 10 -7.96 -9.67 -9.60
N ILE A 11 -8.17 -8.52 -8.94
CA ILE A 11 -9.18 -8.31 -7.92
C ILE A 11 -10.54 -8.32 -8.62
N LYS A 12 -11.41 -9.29 -8.27
CA LYS A 12 -12.79 -9.38 -8.79
C LYS A 12 -13.47 -8.02 -8.63
N TYR A 13 -14.31 -7.61 -9.58
CA TYR A 13 -14.95 -6.29 -9.63
C TYR A 13 -15.57 -5.80 -8.30
N LYS A 14 -16.02 -6.71 -7.43
CA LYS A 14 -16.58 -6.40 -6.11
C LYS A 14 -15.57 -5.96 -5.05
N TYR A 15 -14.30 -6.34 -5.18
CA TYR A 15 -13.25 -5.93 -4.25
C TYR A 15 -12.51 -4.73 -4.85
N CYS A 16 -12.33 -3.68 -4.04
CA CYS A 16 -11.76 -2.42 -4.49
C CYS A 16 -10.60 -1.96 -3.61
N ARG A 17 -10.16 -2.79 -2.65
CA ARG A 17 -9.15 -2.40 -1.66
C ARG A 17 -8.23 -3.55 -1.30
N PHE A 18 -6.99 -3.22 -0.98
CA PHE A 18 -6.05 -4.13 -0.32
C PHE A 18 -5.11 -3.33 0.59
N SER A 19 -4.42 -4.01 1.50
CA SER A 19 -3.44 -3.36 2.37
C SER A 19 -2.16 -4.19 2.53
N VAL A 20 -1.03 -3.49 2.61
CA VAL A 20 0.25 -4.04 3.05
C VAL A 20 0.54 -3.47 4.44
N ASN A 21 0.78 -4.34 5.42
CA ASN A 21 1.08 -3.95 6.80
C ASN A 21 2.51 -4.38 7.16
N LEU A 22 3.32 -3.44 7.64
CA LEU A 22 4.60 -3.74 8.28
C LEU A 22 4.40 -3.69 9.80
N LEU A 23 4.58 -4.84 10.45
CA LEU A 23 4.36 -5.00 11.89
C LEU A 23 5.70 -4.97 12.62
N SER A 24 5.73 -4.24 13.74
CA SER A 24 6.85 -4.30 14.68
C SER A 24 6.64 -5.49 15.61
N LYS A 25 7.43 -6.55 15.47
CA LYS A 25 7.34 -7.75 16.33
C LYS A 25 7.55 -7.43 17.81
N ALA A 26 8.42 -6.45 18.12
CA ALA A 26 8.74 -6.07 19.48
C ALA A 26 7.57 -5.37 20.21
N SER A 27 6.80 -4.55 19.49
CA SER A 27 5.72 -3.75 20.08
C SER A 27 4.32 -4.27 19.76
N GLY A 28 4.18 -5.13 18.76
CA GLY A 28 2.88 -5.56 18.22
C GLY A 28 2.16 -4.47 17.39
N ASN A 29 2.74 -3.29 17.25
CA ASN A 29 2.17 -2.19 16.49
C ASN A 29 2.26 -2.41 14.97
N ILE A 30 1.35 -1.80 14.22
CA ILE A 30 1.48 -1.66 12.77
C ILE A 30 2.26 -0.38 12.52
N ALA A 31 3.56 -0.51 12.21
CA ALA A 31 4.42 0.64 11.93
C ALA A 31 3.98 1.37 10.65
N LEU A 32 3.59 0.61 9.62
CA LEU A 32 3.06 1.14 8.38
C LEU A 32 1.85 0.32 7.92
N HIS A 33 0.72 0.98 7.74
CA HIS A 33 -0.47 0.48 7.05
C HIS A 33 -0.58 1.19 5.71
N PHE A 34 -0.31 0.49 4.62
CA PHE A 34 -0.43 1.02 3.26
C PHE A 34 -1.69 0.44 2.62
N ASN A 35 -2.77 1.22 2.56
CA ASN A 35 -4.09 0.78 2.11
C ASN A 35 -4.52 1.46 0.81
N VAL A 36 -4.46 0.71 -0.28
CA VAL A 36 -4.92 1.18 -1.59
C VAL A 36 -6.44 1.08 -1.64
N ARG A 37 -7.12 2.22 -1.87
CA ARG A 37 -8.59 2.31 -2.01
C ARG A 37 -8.98 2.64 -3.46
N LEU A 38 -9.06 1.62 -4.33
CA LEU A 38 -9.38 1.78 -5.75
C LEU A 38 -10.76 2.39 -6.01
N ASP A 39 -11.73 2.14 -5.12
CA ASP A 39 -13.08 2.73 -5.17
C ASP A 39 -13.09 4.23 -4.85
N ARG A 40 -12.06 4.72 -4.17
CA ARG A 40 -11.93 6.13 -3.78
C ARG A 40 -10.85 6.87 -4.57
N GLY A 41 -9.97 6.14 -5.27
CA GLY A 41 -8.94 6.71 -6.12
C GLY A 41 -7.70 7.23 -5.38
N TYR A 42 -7.51 6.88 -4.10
CA TYR A 42 -6.35 7.27 -3.30
C TYR A 42 -5.81 6.13 -2.43
N VAL A 43 -4.58 6.31 -1.94
CA VAL A 43 -3.93 5.41 -0.99
C VAL A 43 -3.93 6.07 0.38
N VAL A 44 -4.34 5.32 1.39
CA VAL A 44 -4.20 5.70 2.80
C VAL A 44 -2.93 5.12 3.36
N ARG A 45 -2.17 5.96 4.08
CA ARG A 45 -1.11 5.53 4.97
C ARG A 45 -1.47 5.88 6.39
N ASN A 46 -1.15 4.99 7.32
CA ASN A 46 -1.40 5.19 8.74
C ASN A 46 -0.47 4.29 9.58
N THR A 47 -0.43 4.52 10.87
CA THR A 47 0.18 3.67 11.90
C THR A 47 -0.91 3.22 12.86
N LYS A 48 -0.80 1.98 13.36
CA LYS A 48 -1.65 1.49 14.45
C LYS A 48 -0.82 1.33 15.71
N PHE A 49 -0.97 2.26 16.64
CA PHE A 49 -0.22 2.30 17.89
C PHE A 49 -1.13 1.90 19.06
N LYS A 50 -0.72 0.91 19.85
CA LYS A 50 -1.48 0.42 21.02
C LYS A 50 -2.95 0.07 20.71
N GLY A 51 -3.20 -0.44 19.50
CA GLY A 51 -4.54 -0.84 19.06
C GLY A 51 -5.39 0.28 18.45
N CYS A 52 -4.92 1.53 18.47
CA CYS A 52 -5.60 2.68 17.90
C CYS A 52 -4.97 3.08 16.56
N TRP A 53 -5.80 3.50 15.61
CA TRP A 53 -5.33 4.13 14.37
C TRP A 53 -5.02 5.59 14.65
N GLU A 54 -3.91 6.07 14.12
CA GLU A 54 -3.53 7.48 14.17
C GLU A 54 -4.21 8.27 13.02
N GLU A 55 -3.76 9.49 12.75
CA GLU A 55 -4.27 10.31 11.66
C GLU A 55 -3.92 9.71 10.27
N GLU A 56 -4.90 9.68 9.35
CA GLU A 56 -4.69 9.16 8.00
C GLU A 56 -3.95 10.14 7.10
N GLU A 57 -2.88 9.68 6.43
CA GLU A 57 -2.27 10.40 5.32
C GLU A 57 -2.89 9.96 3.98
N THR A 58 -3.58 10.88 3.29
CA THR A 58 -4.42 10.55 2.11
C THR A 58 -4.00 11.25 0.81
N CYS A 59 -2.93 12.06 0.83
CA CYS A 59 -2.52 12.90 -0.31
C CYS A 59 -1.94 12.13 -1.53
N SER A 60 -1.88 10.80 -1.47
CA SER A 60 -1.35 9.98 -2.57
C SER A 60 -2.48 9.45 -3.46
N PRO A 61 -2.60 9.91 -4.72
CA PRO A 61 -3.58 9.35 -5.65
C PRO A 61 -3.22 7.89 -5.96
N ALA A 62 -4.25 7.03 -5.99
CA ALA A 62 -4.17 5.65 -6.49
C ALA A 62 -4.61 5.57 -7.97
N GLY A 63 -5.41 6.54 -8.42
CA GLY A 63 -6.02 6.58 -9.75
C GLY A 63 -5.05 6.96 -10.87
N HIS A 64 -5.07 6.13 -11.93
CA HIS A 64 -4.47 6.25 -13.27
C HIS A 64 -3.09 5.63 -13.57
N THR A 65 -2.20 5.38 -12.61
CA THR A 65 -0.85 4.88 -12.95
C THR A 65 -0.44 3.60 -12.25
N ALA A 66 -0.54 3.51 -10.92
CA ALA A 66 0.11 2.42 -10.16
C ALA A 66 -0.74 1.17 -9.94
N PHE A 67 -2.06 1.30 -9.74
CA PHE A 67 -2.92 0.19 -9.32
C PHE A 67 -4.14 0.06 -10.25
N ARG A 68 -3.97 -0.69 -11.36
CA ARG A 68 -5.05 -0.96 -12.32
C ARG A 68 -5.59 -2.36 -12.11
N ARG A 69 -6.90 -2.57 -12.32
CA ARG A 69 -7.45 -3.94 -12.34
C ARG A 69 -6.78 -4.74 -13.45
N ASN A 70 -6.61 -6.04 -13.23
CA ASN A 70 -6.01 -6.97 -14.18
C ASN A 70 -4.60 -6.53 -14.61
N SER A 71 -3.81 -6.04 -13.66
CA SER A 71 -2.41 -5.66 -13.88
C SER A 71 -1.55 -6.17 -12.75
N TYR A 72 -0.24 -6.13 -12.94
CA TYR A 72 0.72 -6.38 -11.86
C TYR A 72 1.22 -5.05 -11.32
N THR A 73 1.29 -4.93 -9.99
CA THR A 73 1.93 -3.78 -9.35
C THR A 73 3.06 -4.26 -8.48
N HIS A 74 4.23 -3.69 -8.73
CA HIS A 74 5.38 -3.83 -7.89
C HIS A 74 5.41 -2.69 -6.86
N ILE A 75 5.47 -3.04 -5.58
CA ILE A 75 5.57 -2.10 -4.46
C ILE A 75 6.92 -2.31 -3.79
N LEU A 76 7.70 -1.23 -3.69
CA LEU A 76 8.95 -1.18 -2.96
C LEU A 76 8.77 -0.25 -1.76
N ILE A 77 9.08 -0.75 -0.56
CA ILE A 77 9.06 0.04 0.67
C ILE A 77 10.47 0.09 1.23
N PHE A 78 11.05 1.27 1.26
CA PHE A 78 12.34 1.52 1.88
C PHE A 78 12.14 2.10 3.27
N CYS A 79 12.61 1.37 4.28
CA CYS A 79 12.62 1.79 5.67
C CYS A 79 13.93 2.52 5.96
N THR A 80 13.84 3.83 6.15
CA THR A 80 14.95 4.69 6.57
C THR A 80 14.93 4.90 8.09
N ALA A 81 15.87 5.68 8.62
CA ALA A 81 15.88 6.02 10.04
C ALA A 81 14.65 6.83 10.49
N ASN A 82 14.07 7.64 9.59
CA ASN A 82 13.05 8.63 9.95
C ASN A 82 11.70 8.41 9.26
N GLU A 83 11.68 7.70 8.12
CA GLU A 83 10.49 7.57 7.29
C GLU A 83 10.47 6.29 6.45
N PHE A 84 9.26 5.94 6.00
CA PHE A 84 9.06 4.95 4.95
C PHE A 84 8.92 5.63 3.60
N GLN A 85 9.78 5.28 2.66
CA GLN A 85 9.65 5.70 1.27
C GLN A 85 8.98 4.59 0.47
N VAL A 86 7.82 4.88 -0.14
CA VAL A 86 7.06 3.90 -0.93
C VAL A 86 7.13 4.26 -2.41
N ARG A 87 7.56 3.32 -3.23
CA ARG A 87 7.57 3.42 -4.69
C ARG A 87 6.67 2.34 -5.28
N THR A 88 5.86 2.71 -6.25
CA THR A 88 4.95 1.80 -6.95
C THR A 88 5.24 1.82 -8.44
N LYS A 89 5.19 0.66 -9.09
CA LYS A 89 5.32 0.55 -10.54
C LYS A 89 4.29 -0.43 -11.07
N ASN A 90 3.48 0.01 -12.02
CA ASN A 90 2.53 -0.84 -12.72
C ASN A 90 3.20 -1.48 -13.93
N TYR A 91 2.91 -2.75 -14.12
CA TYR A 91 3.18 -3.49 -15.35
C TYR A 91 1.81 -3.87 -15.93
N SER A 92 1.37 -3.13 -16.94
CA SER A 92 0.28 -3.57 -17.79
C SER A 92 0.79 -4.74 -18.63
N SER A 93 0.11 -5.89 -18.58
CA SER A 93 0.26 -6.88 -19.64
C SER A 93 -0.22 -6.22 -20.93
N LEU A 94 0.71 -5.88 -21.83
CA LEU A 94 0.38 -5.63 -23.22
C LEU A 94 -0.01 -6.99 -23.81
N LEU A 95 -1.30 -7.28 -23.80
CA LEU A 95 -1.96 -8.21 -24.70
C LEU A 95 -3.19 -7.51 -25.26
#